data_AF-A0A9E0JN32-F1
#
_entry.id   AF-A0A9E0JN32-F1
#
_cell.length_a   1.000
_cell.length_b   1.000
_cell.length_c   1.000
_cell.angle_alpha   90.00
_cell.angle_beta   90.00
_cell.angle_gamma   90.00
#
_symmetry.space_group_name_H-M   'P 1'
#
loop_
_entity.id
_entity.type
_entity.pdbx_description
1 polymer ?
#
loop_
_entity_poly.entity_id
_entity_poly.type
_entity_poly.pdbx_seq_one_letter_code
_entity_poly.pdbx_strand_id
1 'polypeptide(L)'
;MTKSWILKGLFLGLAFYIAMLVQKPIGVSTQFSIATGMIERVISPDLVFENKDNKSGYGSTNAYYNSSGGAIAKDIAKPLNYEMIFIVGIAFGAFAASVLMPKERADIIKNSKREGNSPALYLRLFFGGFLLIYGGRLAGGCTSGHMMSGMTQMSLSSFIFTLFLFPVAIFVAKKWGD
;
A
#
# COMPACT_ATOMS: atom_id res chain seq x y z
N MET A 1 -22.66 10.48 20.04
CA MET A 1 -21.68 10.16 18.97
C MET A 1 -21.15 11.46 18.38
N THR A 2 -19.92 11.84 18.72
CA THR A 2 -19.34 13.15 18.34
C THR A 2 -19.10 13.25 16.84
N LYS A 3 -19.43 14.41 16.22
CA LYS A 3 -19.20 14.77 14.80
C LYS A 3 -17.73 14.71 14.32
N SER A 4 -16.80 14.29 15.18
CA SER A 4 -15.35 14.24 14.92
C SER A 4 -14.98 13.33 13.74
N TRP A 5 -15.70 12.23 13.49
CA TRP A 5 -15.38 11.32 12.40
C TRP A 5 -15.63 11.95 11.01
N ILE A 6 -16.66 12.81 10.89
CA ILE A 6 -16.96 13.54 9.65
C ILE A 6 -15.81 14.51 9.35
N LEU A 7 -15.35 15.25 10.36
CA LEU A 7 -14.25 16.19 10.20
C LEU A 7 -12.94 15.48 9.81
N LYS A 8 -12.62 14.35 10.44
CA LYS A 8 -11.47 13.51 10.09
C LYS A 8 -11.59 12.95 8.67
N GLY A 9 -12.79 12.49 8.28
CA GLY A 9 -13.08 12.00 6.94
C GLY A 9 -12.95 13.09 5.88
N LEU A 10 -13.46 14.30 6.16
CA LEU A 10 -13.32 15.46 5.27
C LEU A 10 -11.85 15.83 5.08
N PHE A 11 -11.07 15.89 6.17
CA PHE A 11 -9.64 16.19 6.09
C PHE A 11 -8.88 15.15 5.28
N LEU A 12 -9.14 13.86 5.51
CA LEU A 12 -8.54 12.77 4.74
C LEU A 12 -8.93 12.82 3.26
N GLY A 13 -10.20 13.05 2.96
CA GLY A 13 -10.72 13.19 1.61
C GLY A 13 -10.10 14.39 0.88
N LEU A 14 -9.98 15.54 1.55
CA LEU A 14 -9.34 16.73 1.01
C LEU A 14 -7.85 16.48 0.71
N ALA A 15 -7.13 15.81 1.61
CA ALA A 15 -5.73 15.47 1.39
C ALA A 15 -5.54 14.59 0.14
N PHE A 16 -6.41 13.59 -0.05
CA PHE A 16 -6.37 12.72 -1.23
C PHE A 16 -6.81 13.42 -2.51
N TYR A 17 -7.79 14.31 -2.43
CA TYR A 17 -8.20 15.13 -3.55
C TYR A 17 -7.07 16.06 -4.01
N ILE A 18 -6.39 16.74 -3.08
CA ILE A 18 -5.22 17.58 -3.39
C ILE A 18 -4.10 16.74 -4.00
N ALA A 19 -3.79 15.58 -3.43
CA ALA A 19 -2.79 14.67 -3.97
C ALA A 19 -3.09 14.25 -5.43
N MET A 20 -4.36 13.97 -5.73
CA MET A 20 -4.83 13.64 -7.07
C MET A 20 -4.73 14.84 -8.03
N LEU A 21 -5.08 16.04 -7.59
CA LEU A 21 -4.99 17.26 -8.40
C LEU A 21 -3.54 17.62 -8.76
N VAL A 22 -2.62 17.45 -7.81
CA VAL A 22 -1.23 17.86 -7.99
C VAL A 22 -0.44 16.86 -8.83
N GLN A 23 -0.62 15.57 -8.59
CA GLN A 23 0.28 14.56 -9.13
C GLN A 23 -0.43 13.37 -9.78
N LYS A 24 -0.87 12.41 -8.97
CA LYS A 24 -1.48 11.14 -9.40
C LYS A 24 -2.36 10.55 -8.31
N PRO A 25 -3.34 9.71 -8.68
CA PRO A 25 -4.09 8.91 -7.71
C PRO A 25 -3.14 8.07 -6.83
N ILE A 26 -3.49 7.93 -5.56
CA ILE A 26 -2.63 7.26 -4.58
C ILE A 26 -2.77 5.74 -4.72
N GLY A 27 -1.63 5.05 -4.80
CA GLY A 27 -1.52 3.60 -4.73
C GLY A 27 -0.18 3.22 -4.09
N VAL A 28 -0.17 2.17 -3.27
CA VAL A 28 1.00 1.81 -2.43
C VAL A 28 1.51 0.40 -2.71
N SER A 29 0.66 -0.50 -3.21
CA SER A 29 0.97 -1.92 -3.38
C SER A 29 2.13 -2.21 -4.32
N THR A 30 2.31 -1.41 -5.38
CA THR A 30 3.39 -1.58 -6.36
C THR A 30 4.76 -1.25 -5.77
N GLN A 31 4.81 -0.28 -4.84
CA GLN A 31 6.07 0.15 -4.25
C GLN A 31 6.73 -0.92 -3.39
N PHE A 32 5.98 -1.85 -2.81
CA PHE A 32 6.58 -3.02 -2.14
C PHE A 32 7.39 -3.88 -3.14
N SER A 33 6.86 -4.08 -4.35
CA SER A 33 7.59 -4.80 -5.42
C SER A 33 8.78 -4.01 -5.97
N ILE A 34 8.69 -2.69 -6.01
CA ILE A 34 9.79 -1.83 -6.44
C ILE A 34 10.89 -1.87 -5.36
N ALA A 35 10.55 -1.76 -4.07
CA ALA A 35 11.50 -1.86 -2.98
C ALA A 35 12.24 -3.21 -2.98
N THR A 36 11.55 -4.33 -3.21
CA THR A 36 12.23 -5.63 -3.38
C THR A 36 13.12 -5.66 -4.62
N GLY A 37 12.67 -5.08 -5.73
CA GLY A 37 13.47 -4.97 -6.95
C GLY A 37 14.71 -4.09 -6.78
N MET A 38 14.67 -3.06 -5.93
CA MET A 38 15.85 -2.27 -5.56
C MET A 38 16.89 -3.12 -4.82
N ILE A 39 16.45 -3.94 -3.87
CA ILE A 39 17.33 -4.86 -3.14
C ILE A 39 17.92 -5.91 -4.09
N GLU A 40 17.08 -6.48 -4.96
CA GLU A 40 17.50 -7.48 -5.95
C GLU A 40 18.51 -6.89 -6.94
N ARG A 41 18.38 -5.61 -7.31
CA ARG A 41 19.35 -4.90 -8.15
C ARG A 41 20.72 -4.72 -7.49
N VAL A 42 20.78 -4.61 -6.15
CA VAL A 42 22.06 -4.56 -5.42
C VAL A 42 22.81 -5.89 -5.54
N ILE A 43 22.08 -7.00 -5.56
CA ILE A 43 22.63 -8.35 -5.69
C ILE A 43 22.94 -8.67 -7.16
N SER A 44 22.07 -8.24 -8.07
CA SER A 44 22.13 -8.49 -9.51
C SER A 44 22.09 -7.15 -10.26
N PRO A 45 23.25 -6.49 -10.51
CA PRO A 45 23.29 -5.18 -11.15
C PRO A 45 22.67 -5.15 -12.55
N ASP A 46 22.70 -6.27 -13.26
CA ASP A 46 22.15 -6.45 -14.62
C ASP A 46 20.62 -6.62 -14.64
N LEU A 47 19.96 -6.58 -13.47
CA LEU A 47 18.52 -6.77 -13.36
C LEU A 47 17.72 -5.74 -14.16
N VAL A 48 18.17 -4.48 -14.20
CA VAL A 48 17.47 -3.38 -14.88
C VAL A 48 18.41 -2.67 -15.83
N PHE A 49 18.05 -2.66 -17.11
CA PHE A 49 18.84 -2.07 -18.20
C PHE A 49 17.99 -1.07 -18.99
N GLU A 50 18.62 -0.15 -19.71
CA GLU A 50 17.91 0.75 -20.61
C GLU A 50 17.49 -0.02 -21.87
N ASN A 51 16.20 -0.03 -22.17
CA ASN A 51 15.64 -0.66 -23.36
C ASN A 51 14.68 0.32 -24.04
N LYS A 52 15.06 0.79 -25.23
CA LYS A 52 14.28 1.76 -26.03
C LYS A 52 13.03 1.15 -26.68
N ASP A 53 12.92 -0.18 -26.71
CA ASP A 53 11.74 -0.88 -27.24
C ASP A 53 10.56 -0.86 -26.25
N ASN A 54 10.84 -0.66 -24.96
CA ASN A 54 9.82 -0.52 -23.93
C ASN A 54 9.33 0.92 -23.82
N LYS A 55 8.01 1.11 -23.62
CA LYS A 55 7.37 2.43 -23.43
C LYS A 55 7.98 3.28 -22.31
N SER A 56 8.61 2.63 -21.32
CA SER A 56 9.25 3.28 -20.18
C SER A 56 10.72 3.66 -20.41
N GLY A 57 11.35 3.17 -21.48
CA GLY A 57 12.79 3.30 -21.74
C GLY A 57 13.68 2.37 -20.92
N TYR A 58 13.10 1.56 -20.02
CA TYR A 58 13.80 0.59 -19.18
C TYR A 58 13.24 -0.81 -19.39
N GLY A 59 14.12 -1.81 -19.36
CA GLY A 59 13.81 -3.22 -19.37
C GLY A 59 14.38 -3.89 -18.13
N SER A 60 13.86 -5.08 -17.83
CA SER A 60 14.40 -5.92 -16.76
C SER A 60 14.57 -7.35 -17.24
N THR A 61 15.60 -8.04 -16.75
CA THR A 61 15.82 -9.47 -17.02
C THR A 61 14.71 -10.32 -16.40
N ASN A 62 14.14 -9.86 -15.28
CA ASN A 62 12.96 -10.45 -14.68
C ASN A 62 11.70 -10.01 -15.43
N ALA A 63 10.94 -10.98 -15.95
CA ALA A 63 9.67 -10.78 -16.67
C ALA A 63 8.63 -10.01 -15.84
N TYR A 64 8.62 -10.18 -14.51
CA TYR A 64 7.70 -9.48 -13.63
C TYR A 64 7.98 -7.97 -13.56
N TYR A 65 9.24 -7.55 -13.47
CA TYR A 65 9.58 -6.11 -13.49
C TYR A 65 9.52 -5.50 -14.88
N ASN A 66 9.68 -6.33 -15.93
CA ASN A 66 9.47 -5.92 -17.32
C ASN A 66 7.98 -5.81 -17.72
N SER A 67 7.08 -6.28 -16.84
CA SER A 67 5.63 -6.16 -17.02
C SER A 67 5.19 -4.69 -17.09
N SER A 68 3.98 -4.44 -17.61
CA SER A 68 3.44 -3.08 -17.79
C SER A 68 4.34 -2.15 -18.64
N GLY A 69 5.07 -2.72 -19.61
CA GLY A 69 5.97 -1.97 -20.50
C GLY A 69 7.23 -1.42 -19.83
N GLY A 70 7.70 -2.08 -18.76
CA GLY A 70 8.88 -1.69 -17.99
C GLY A 70 8.66 -0.54 -17.00
N ALA A 71 7.41 -0.17 -16.71
CA ALA A 71 7.10 0.88 -15.73
C ALA A 71 7.72 0.59 -14.35
N ILE A 72 7.65 -0.67 -13.90
CA ILE A 72 8.25 -1.11 -12.64
C ILE A 72 9.78 -1.04 -12.72
N ALA A 73 10.38 -1.49 -13.83
CA ALA A 73 11.82 -1.38 -14.06
C ALA A 73 12.33 0.08 -14.01
N LYS A 74 11.58 1.02 -14.60
CA LYS A 74 11.88 2.46 -14.52
C LYS A 74 11.85 2.98 -13.09
N ASP A 75 10.84 2.60 -12.31
CA ASP A 75 10.70 3.03 -10.92
C ASP A 75 11.75 2.39 -10.00
N ILE A 76 12.23 1.18 -10.32
CA ILE A 76 13.39 0.56 -9.65
C ILE A 76 14.67 1.34 -9.99
N ALA A 77 14.84 1.76 -11.25
CA ALA A 77 16.00 2.56 -11.67
C ALA A 77 15.99 3.98 -11.09
N LYS A 78 14.81 4.58 -10.92
CA LYS A 78 14.62 5.93 -10.35
C LYS A 78 13.77 5.84 -9.08
N PRO A 79 14.38 5.46 -7.94
CA PRO A 79 13.66 5.11 -6.72
C PRO A 79 12.95 6.29 -6.06
N LEU A 80 13.38 7.53 -6.32
CA LEU A 80 12.74 8.75 -5.81
C LEU A 80 11.51 9.14 -6.64
N ASN A 81 10.55 8.22 -6.75
CA ASN A 81 9.25 8.50 -7.33
C ASN A 81 8.29 9.08 -6.26
N TYR A 82 7.18 9.65 -6.73
CA TYR A 82 6.16 10.24 -5.86
C TYR A 82 5.62 9.24 -4.82
N GLU A 83 5.40 7.98 -5.22
CA GLU A 83 4.81 6.96 -4.36
C GLU A 83 5.76 6.49 -3.25
N MET A 84 7.08 6.45 -3.50
CA MET A 84 8.09 6.17 -2.48
C MET A 84 8.19 7.31 -1.47
N ILE A 85 8.20 8.56 -1.95
CA ILE A 85 8.15 9.74 -1.05
C ILE A 85 6.87 9.68 -0.20
N PHE A 86 5.75 9.30 -0.80
CA PHE A 86 4.48 9.15 -0.10
C PHE A 86 4.54 8.07 0.99
N ILE A 87 5.16 6.91 0.73
CA ILE A 87 5.34 5.84 1.75
C ILE A 87 6.19 6.32 2.92
N VAL A 88 7.32 6.98 2.61
CA VAL A 88 8.19 7.56 3.64
C VAL A 88 7.41 8.62 4.43
N GLY A 89 6.59 9.43 3.75
CA GLY A 89 5.70 10.41 4.37
C GLY A 89 4.67 9.79 5.30
N ILE A 90 4.04 8.66 4.93
CA ILE A 90 3.12 7.93 5.82
C ILE A 90 3.86 7.44 7.06
N ALA A 91 5.05 6.85 6.89
CA ALA A 91 5.84 6.35 8.02
C ALA A 91 6.22 7.49 8.98
N PHE A 92 6.70 8.62 8.45
CA PHE A 92 7.05 9.78 9.25
C PHE A 92 5.83 10.43 9.90
N GLY A 93 4.71 10.53 9.19
CA GLY A 93 3.45 11.06 9.71
C GLY A 93 2.90 10.21 10.85
N ALA A 94 2.95 8.87 10.71
CA ALA A 94 2.56 7.94 11.76
C ALA A 94 3.49 8.06 12.99
N PHE A 95 4.80 8.21 12.77
CA PHE A 95 5.75 8.45 13.85
C PHE A 95 5.48 9.76 14.58
N ALA A 96 5.33 10.87 13.85
CA ALA A 96 5.00 12.18 14.42
C ALA A 96 3.68 12.14 15.19
N ALA A 97 2.65 11.50 14.65
CA ALA A 97 1.38 11.30 15.35
C ALA A 97 1.57 10.51 16.65
N SER A 98 2.40 9.46 16.66
CA SER A 98 2.68 8.66 17.86
C SER A 98 3.38 9.45 18.97
N VAL A 99 4.17 10.47 18.60
CA VAL A 99 4.87 11.36 19.53
C VAL A 99 3.92 12.44 20.06
N LEU A 100 3.10 13.03 19.20
CA LEU A 100 2.15 14.10 19.55
C LEU A 100 0.92 13.59 20.30
N MET A 101 0.58 12.31 20.16
CA MET A 101 -0.61 11.67 20.74
C MET A 101 -0.21 10.52 21.68
N PRO A 102 0.39 10.83 22.86
CA PRO A 102 0.98 9.82 23.74
C PRO A 102 -0.06 8.92 24.42
N LYS A 103 -1.30 9.40 24.63
CA LYS A 103 -2.38 8.61 25.23
C LYS A 103 -2.84 7.51 24.28
N GLU A 104 -3.10 7.89 23.03
CA GLU A 104 -3.47 6.98 21.95
C GLU A 104 -2.37 5.95 21.68
N ARG A 105 -1.10 6.38 21.70
CA ARG A 105 0.05 5.48 21.62
C ARG A 105 0.05 4.46 22.78
N ALA A 106 -0.21 4.90 24.01
CA ALA A 106 -0.24 4.01 25.16
C ALA A 106 -1.37 2.97 25.06
N ASP A 107 -2.55 3.37 24.58
CA ASP A 107 -3.68 2.48 24.35
C ASP A 107 -3.37 1.42 23.27
N ILE A 108 -2.74 1.82 22.16
CA ILE A 108 -2.31 0.89 21.10
C ILE A 108 -1.32 -0.14 21.66
N ILE A 109 -0.30 0.29 22.41
CA ILE A 109 0.69 -0.61 23.01
C ILE A 109 0.06 -1.54 24.04
N LYS A 110 -0.90 -1.04 24.83
CA LYS A 110 -1.62 -1.86 25.80
C LYS A 110 -2.43 -2.96 25.09
N ASN A 111 -3.12 -2.62 24.01
CA ASN A 111 -3.89 -3.57 23.22
C ASN A 111 -2.98 -4.60 22.52
N SER A 112 -1.83 -4.18 21.97
CA SER A 112 -0.90 -5.11 21.33
C SER A 112 -0.28 -6.11 22.32
N LYS A 113 -0.05 -5.70 23.58
CA LYS A 113 0.42 -6.62 24.64
C LYS A 113 -0.63 -7.66 25.03
N ARG A 114 -1.92 -7.38 24.82
CA ARG A 114 -3.03 -8.30 25.14
C ARG A 114 -3.06 -9.52 24.20
N GLU A 115 -2.57 -9.38 22.97
CA GLU A 115 -2.47 -10.46 21.98
C GLU A 115 -1.36 -11.47 22.30
N GLY A 116 -0.51 -11.17 23.30
CA GLY A 116 0.59 -12.01 23.74
C GLY A 116 1.77 -12.03 22.76
N ASN A 117 2.86 -12.71 23.14
CA ASN A 117 4.07 -12.77 22.32
C ASN A 117 4.43 -14.23 21.98
N SER A 118 3.60 -14.85 21.13
CA SER A 118 3.78 -16.25 20.73
C SER A 118 4.38 -16.37 19.33
N PRO A 119 5.25 -17.37 19.06
CA PRO A 119 5.72 -17.67 17.70
C PRO A 119 4.57 -17.89 16.71
N ALA A 120 3.46 -18.47 17.18
CA ALA A 120 2.25 -18.68 16.39
C ALA A 120 1.55 -17.37 15.98
N LEU A 121 1.68 -16.28 16.77
CA LEU A 121 1.18 -14.97 16.39
C LEU A 121 2.00 -14.39 15.25
N TYR A 122 3.34 -14.42 15.35
CA TYR A 122 4.22 -13.94 14.29
C TYR A 122 3.99 -14.67 12.97
N LEU A 123 3.80 -15.99 13.02
CA LEU A 123 3.50 -16.78 11.83
C LEU A 123 2.16 -16.38 11.21
N ARG A 124 1.12 -16.16 12.03
CA ARG A 124 -0.19 -15.65 11.57
C ARG A 124 -0.09 -14.26 10.94
N LEU A 125 0.66 -13.34 11.55
CA LEU A 125 0.88 -11.98 11.03
C LEU A 125 1.64 -12.02 9.70
N PHE A 126 2.66 -12.88 9.59
CA PHE A 126 3.42 -13.05 8.36
C PHE A 126 2.53 -13.57 7.22
N PHE A 127 1.78 -14.65 7.44
CA PHE A 127 0.87 -15.18 6.43
C PHE A 127 -0.26 -14.20 6.11
N GLY A 128 -0.78 -13.48 7.10
CA GLY A 128 -1.76 -12.41 6.89
C GLY A 128 -1.21 -11.31 5.96
N GLY A 129 0.01 -10.83 6.22
CA GLY A 129 0.69 -9.86 5.36
C GLY A 129 0.95 -10.40 3.95
N PHE A 130 1.40 -11.65 3.83
CA PHE A 130 1.59 -12.31 2.54
C PHE A 130 0.28 -12.37 1.74
N LEU A 131 -0.82 -12.82 2.35
CA LEU A 131 -2.14 -12.87 1.71
C LEU A 131 -2.61 -11.48 1.28
N LEU A 132 -2.39 -10.45 2.10
CA LEU A 132 -2.76 -9.07 1.77
C LEU A 132 -2.01 -8.54 0.55
N ILE A 133 -0.68 -8.74 0.48
CA ILE A 133 0.12 -8.29 -0.65
C ILE A 133 -0.20 -9.10 -1.90
N TYR A 134 -0.28 -10.43 -1.76
CA TYR A 134 -0.62 -11.34 -2.85
C TYR A 134 -1.99 -11.01 -3.45
N GLY A 135 -3.02 -10.90 -2.61
CA GLY A 135 -4.36 -10.51 -3.03
C GLY A 135 -4.41 -9.11 -3.65
N GLY A 136 -3.68 -8.14 -3.08
CA GLY A 136 -3.57 -6.80 -3.65
C GLY A 136 -2.94 -6.77 -5.03
N ARG A 137 -1.93 -7.61 -5.30
CA ARG A 137 -1.32 -7.72 -6.63
C ARG A 137 -2.20 -8.48 -7.61
N LEU A 138 -2.90 -9.53 -7.17
CA LEU A 138 -3.90 -10.23 -7.99
C LEU A 138 -5.05 -9.30 -8.41
N ALA A 139 -5.52 -8.45 -7.50
CA ALA A 139 -6.55 -7.45 -7.78
C ALA A 139 -6.04 -6.23 -8.56
N GLY A 140 -4.73 -6.16 -8.85
CA GLY A 140 -4.11 -5.00 -9.51
C GLY A 140 -4.12 -3.71 -8.67
N GLY A 141 -4.36 -3.79 -7.36
CA GLY A 141 -4.41 -2.64 -6.46
C GLY A 141 -4.72 -3.01 -5.02
N CYS A 142 -4.40 -2.09 -4.11
CA CYS A 142 -4.75 -2.18 -2.68
C CYS A 142 -5.99 -1.33 -2.35
N THR A 143 -6.42 -1.31 -1.09
CA THR A 143 -7.54 -0.48 -0.63
C THR A 143 -7.33 1.02 -0.89
N SER A 144 -6.12 1.55 -0.75
CA SER A 144 -5.85 2.96 -1.10
C SER A 144 -6.03 3.24 -2.59
N GLY A 145 -5.66 2.30 -3.46
CA GLY A 145 -5.83 2.41 -4.92
C GLY A 145 -7.27 2.22 -5.38
N HIS A 146 -7.90 1.09 -5.02
CA HIS A 146 -9.26 0.77 -5.45
C HIS A 146 -10.31 1.56 -4.68
N MET A 147 -10.22 1.65 -3.35
CA MET A 147 -11.26 2.33 -2.58
C MET A 147 -11.07 3.84 -2.55
N MET A 148 -9.93 4.34 -2.03
CA MET A 148 -9.79 5.78 -1.80
C MET A 148 -9.63 6.56 -3.11
N SER A 149 -8.79 6.08 -4.02
CA SER A 149 -8.57 6.73 -5.31
C SER A 149 -9.56 6.28 -6.39
N GLY A 150 -9.90 5.00 -6.45
CA GLY A 150 -10.69 4.42 -7.53
C GLY A 150 -12.19 4.73 -7.46
N MET A 151 -12.79 4.73 -6.26
CA MET A 151 -14.20 5.08 -6.11
C MET A 151 -14.47 6.56 -6.37
N THR A 152 -13.54 7.46 -5.99
CA THR A 152 -13.68 8.91 -6.28
C THR A 152 -13.59 9.20 -7.78
N GLN A 153 -12.88 8.36 -8.53
CA GLN A 153 -12.83 8.38 -9.99
C GLN A 153 -14.00 7.66 -10.67
N MET A 154 -14.97 7.14 -9.90
CA MET A 154 -16.07 6.32 -10.40
C MET A 154 -15.62 5.10 -11.22
N SER A 155 -14.47 4.51 -10.88
CA SER A 155 -13.95 3.33 -11.57
C SER A 155 -14.85 2.11 -11.30
N LEU A 156 -15.36 1.49 -12.38
CA LEU A 156 -16.19 0.28 -12.27
C LEU A 156 -15.44 -0.86 -11.56
N SER A 157 -14.16 -1.06 -11.89
CA SER A 157 -13.33 -2.09 -11.26
C SER A 157 -13.22 -1.92 -9.75
N SER A 158 -13.20 -0.66 -9.28
CA SER A 158 -13.11 -0.31 -7.87
C SER A 158 -14.42 -0.54 -7.11
N PHE A 159 -15.57 -0.27 -7.74
CA PHE A 159 -16.86 -0.63 -7.17
C PHE A 159 -17.02 -2.15 -7.02
N ILE A 160 -16.64 -2.91 -8.06
CA ILE A 160 -16.66 -4.38 -8.01
C ILE A 160 -15.74 -4.88 -6.90
N PHE A 161 -14.50 -4.39 -6.85
CA PHE A 161 -13.55 -4.76 -5.79
C PHE A 161 -14.13 -4.50 -4.39
N THR A 162 -14.70 -3.31 -4.17
CA THR A 162 -15.27 -2.90 -2.88
C THR A 162 -16.47 -3.77 -2.49
N LEU A 163 -17.33 -4.11 -3.45
CA LEU A 163 -18.51 -4.94 -3.25
C LEU A 163 -18.16 -6.34 -2.75
N PHE A 164 -17.04 -6.92 -3.21
CA PHE A 164 -16.59 -8.24 -2.75
C PHE A 164 -15.69 -8.17 -1.51
N LEU A 165 -14.81 -7.16 -1.42
CA LEU A 165 -13.87 -7.03 -0.30
C LEU A 165 -14.60 -6.90 1.03
N PHE A 166 -15.58 -6.00 1.15
CA PHE A 166 -16.23 -5.71 2.43
C PHE A 166 -17.00 -6.92 3.01
N PRO A 167 -17.89 -7.59 2.26
CA PRO A 167 -18.60 -8.76 2.79
C PRO A 167 -17.65 -9.87 3.22
N VAL A 168 -16.61 -10.15 2.44
CA VAL A 168 -15.61 -11.17 2.77
C VAL A 168 -14.83 -10.75 4.02
N ALA A 169 -14.36 -9.50 4.09
CA ALA A 169 -13.61 -8.99 5.24
C ALA A 169 -14.44 -9.03 6.52
N ILE A 170 -15.72 -8.62 6.46
CA ILE A 170 -16.64 -8.68 7.60
C ILE A 170 -16.88 -10.13 8.02
N PHE A 171 -17.10 -11.04 7.07
CA PHE A 171 -17.29 -12.47 7.37
C PHE A 171 -16.06 -13.08 8.05
N VAL A 172 -14.86 -12.81 7.52
CA VAL A 172 -13.60 -13.29 8.11
C VAL A 172 -13.40 -12.69 9.50
N ALA A 173 -13.58 -11.38 9.67
CA ALA A 173 -13.45 -10.71 10.96
C ALA A 173 -14.43 -11.28 12.01
N LYS A 174 -15.68 -11.57 11.61
CA LYS A 174 -16.66 -12.13 12.54
C LYS A 174 -16.37 -13.59 12.91
N LYS A 175 -15.82 -14.37 11.98
CA LYS A 175 -15.59 -15.81 12.20
C LYS A 175 -14.24 -16.11 12.88
N TRP A 176 -13.26 -15.22 12.73
CA TRP A 176 -11.87 -15.44 13.16
C TRP A 176 -11.29 -14.29 14.01
N GLY A 177 -12.08 -13.28 14.35
CA GLY A 177 -11.64 -12.07 15.07
C GLY A 177 -11.95 -12.04 16.57
N ASP A 178 -12.43 -13.15 17.14
CA ASP A 178 -12.56 -13.37 18.59
C ASP A 178 -11.26 -14.00 19.16
#